data_AF-A0A644YRN6-F1
#
_entry.id   AF-A0A644YRN6-F1
#
_cell.length_a   1.000
_cell.length_b   1.000
_cell.length_c   1.000
_cell.angle_alpha   90.00
_cell.angle_beta   90.00
_cell.angle_gamma   90.00
#
_symmetry.space_group_name_H-M   'P 1'
#
loop_
_entity.id
_entity.type
_entity.pdbx_description
1 polymer ?
#
loop_
_entity_poly.entity_id
_entity_poly.type
_entity_poly.pdbx_seq_one_letter_code
_entity_poly.pdbx_strand_id
1 'polypeptide(L)'
;MQIKRLQERLARLEEDVEGILLERIRDKGNAARYDRMLEKHEKEILLVKEQIAGYGNMEIVLNKKRAEMKTSIDLIDDILNSGNLSEANLRMLQEIRVNENSDGKLDIESCMKAAFRTHCDWYNEVMEVIDSAAELMVGSIDDETA
;
A
#
# COMPACT_ATOMS: atom_id res chain seq x y z
N MET A 1 -6.91 18.12 -10.17
CA MET A 1 -8.05 18.48 -11.05
C MET A 1 -9.35 17.78 -10.67
N GLN A 2 -9.36 16.47 -10.42
CA GLN A 2 -10.60 15.73 -10.13
C GLN A 2 -11.27 16.13 -8.81
N ILE A 3 -10.52 16.24 -7.70
CA ILE A 3 -11.07 16.70 -6.41
C ILE A 3 -11.68 18.11 -6.53
N LYS A 4 -10.95 19.05 -7.16
CA LYS A 4 -11.47 20.41 -7.39
C LYS A 4 -12.78 20.41 -8.18
N ARG A 5 -12.88 19.60 -9.25
CA ARG A 5 -14.11 19.45 -10.03
C ARG A 5 -15.26 18.86 -9.21
N LEU A 6 -14.99 17.90 -8.34
CA LEU A 6 -15.99 17.32 -7.43
C LEU A 6 -16.44 18.32 -6.36
N GLN A 7 -15.52 19.15 -5.85
CA GLN A 7 -15.84 20.24 -4.92
C GLN A 7 -16.71 21.32 -5.57
N GLU A 8 -16.39 21.72 -6.81
CA GLU A 8 -17.21 22.64 -7.58
C GLU A 8 -18.61 22.07 -7.88
N ARG A 9 -18.69 20.77 -8.20
CA ARG A 9 -19.98 20.09 -8.39
C ARG A 9 -20.78 20.03 -7.08
N LEU A 10 -20.13 19.75 -5.96
CA LEU A 10 -20.76 19.71 -4.65
C LEU A 10 -21.37 21.08 -4.29
N ALA A 11 -20.61 22.16 -4.47
CA ALA A 11 -21.09 23.52 -4.22
C ALA A 11 -22.31 23.88 -5.07
N ARG A 12 -22.32 23.49 -6.35
CA ARG A 12 -23.49 23.70 -7.24
C ARG A 12 -24.70 22.91 -6.78
N LEU A 13 -24.51 21.65 -6.38
CA LEU A 13 -25.62 20.81 -5.88
C LEU A 13 -26.21 21.37 -4.58
N GLU A 14 -25.38 21.95 -3.71
CA GLU A 14 -25.83 22.63 -2.49
C GLU A 14 -26.62 23.91 -2.82
N GLU A 15 -26.18 24.70 -3.80
CA GLU A 15 -26.92 25.88 -4.30
C GLU A 15 -28.26 25.49 -4.95
N ASP A 16 -28.28 24.40 -5.74
CA ASP A 16 -29.51 23.88 -6.34
C ASP A 16 -30.53 23.45 -5.27
N VAL A 17 -30.06 22.82 -4.17
CA VAL A 17 -30.92 22.46 -3.03
C VAL A 17 -31.51 23.69 -2.37
N GLU A 18 -30.72 24.75 -2.15
CA GLU A 18 -31.22 26.01 -1.61
C GLU A 18 -32.29 26.64 -2.53
N GLY A 19 -32.05 26.64 -3.85
CA GLY A 19 -33.02 27.11 -4.83
C GLY A 19 -34.34 26.34 -4.80
N ILE A 20 -34.26 25.00 -4.75
CA ILE A 20 -35.43 24.12 -4.66
C ILE A 20 -36.22 24.36 -3.37
N LEU A 21 -35.54 24.58 -2.24
CA LEU A 21 -36.18 24.88 -0.97
C LEU A 21 -36.94 26.22 -1.01
N LEU A 22 -36.35 27.25 -1.63
CA LEU A 22 -37.00 28.55 -1.81
C LEU A 22 -38.25 28.45 -2.70
N GLU A 23 -38.18 27.68 -3.78
CA GLU A 23 -39.35 27.43 -4.63
C GLU A 23 -40.44 26.64 -3.90
N ARG A 24 -40.07 25.62 -3.13
CA ARG A 24 -41.00 24.84 -2.30
C ARG A 24 -41.77 25.71 -1.29
N ILE A 25 -41.10 26.70 -0.70
CA ILE A 25 -41.73 27.66 0.22
C ILE A 25 -42.74 28.55 -0.53
N ARG A 26 -42.43 28.92 -1.79
CA ARG A 26 -43.25 29.79 -2.64
C ARG A 26 -44.46 29.06 -3.23
N ASP A 27 -44.28 27.83 -3.72
CA ASP A 27 -45.32 26.98 -4.30
C ASP A 27 -45.60 25.76 -3.42
N LYS A 28 -46.37 26.00 -2.35
CA LYS A 28 -46.79 24.96 -1.41
C LYS A 28 -47.71 23.91 -2.05
N GLY A 29 -48.35 24.23 -3.17
CA GLY A 29 -49.26 23.31 -3.87
C GLY A 29 -48.54 22.14 -4.52
N ASN A 30 -47.24 22.27 -4.77
CA ASN A 30 -46.41 21.27 -5.47
C ASN A 30 -45.31 20.65 -4.58
N ALA A 31 -45.49 20.68 -3.25
CA ALA A 31 -44.48 20.22 -2.29
C ALA A 31 -43.90 18.83 -2.59
N ALA A 32 -44.74 17.87 -2.98
CA ALA A 32 -44.31 16.50 -3.29
C ALA A 32 -43.35 16.40 -4.49
N ARG A 33 -43.41 17.34 -5.44
CA ARG A 33 -42.45 17.39 -6.55
C ARG A 33 -41.08 17.88 -6.07
N TYR A 34 -41.07 18.92 -5.26
CA TYR A 34 -39.85 19.48 -4.69
C TYR A 34 -39.17 18.49 -3.73
N ASP A 35 -39.94 17.76 -2.92
CA ASP A 35 -39.42 16.72 -2.03
C ASP A 35 -38.67 15.63 -2.82
N ARG A 36 -39.20 15.19 -3.96
CA ARG A 36 -38.51 14.23 -4.86
C ARG A 36 -37.23 14.81 -5.49
N MET A 37 -37.22 16.10 -5.80
CA MET A 37 -36.02 16.76 -6.33
C MET A 37 -34.94 16.83 -5.25
N LEU A 38 -35.30 17.24 -4.03
CA LEU A 38 -34.40 17.27 -2.87
C LEU A 38 -33.81 15.89 -2.58
N GLU A 39 -34.62 14.84 -2.54
CA GLU A 39 -34.14 13.47 -2.28
C GLU A 39 -33.09 13.02 -3.34
N LYS A 40 -33.29 13.40 -4.60
CA LYS A 40 -32.34 13.09 -5.67
C LYS A 40 -31.01 13.85 -5.47
N HIS A 41 -31.08 15.13 -5.14
CA HIS A 41 -29.88 15.95 -4.90
C HIS A 41 -29.15 15.53 -3.63
N GLU A 42 -29.85 15.16 -2.56
CA GLU A 42 -29.26 14.63 -1.33
C GLU A 42 -28.46 13.34 -1.60
N LYS A 43 -29.03 12.42 -2.37
CA LYS A 43 -28.32 11.20 -2.82
C LYS A 43 -27.08 11.51 -3.64
N GLU A 44 -27.17 12.50 -4.53
CA GLU A 44 -26.05 12.91 -5.37
C GLU A 44 -24.93 13.59 -4.57
N ILE A 45 -25.30 14.45 -3.61
CA ILE A 45 -24.38 15.08 -2.66
C ILE A 45 -23.63 14.01 -1.85
N LEU A 46 -24.34 13.00 -1.35
CA LEU A 46 -23.74 11.92 -0.57
C LEU A 46 -22.71 11.15 -1.39
N LEU A 47 -23.05 10.78 -2.62
CA LEU A 47 -22.13 10.10 -3.54
C LEU A 47 -20.87 10.94 -3.84
N VAL A 48 -21.03 12.25 -4.10
CA VAL A 48 -19.90 13.15 -4.36
C VAL A 48 -19.01 13.29 -3.13
N LYS A 49 -19.59 13.37 -1.92
CA LYS A 49 -18.83 13.41 -0.65
C LYS A 49 -18.03 12.13 -0.44
N GLU A 50 -18.63 10.95 -0.69
CA GLU A 50 -17.93 9.66 -0.61
C GLU A 50 -16.75 9.58 -1.59
N GLN A 51 -16.94 10.05 -2.83
CA GLN A 51 -15.86 10.09 -3.82
C GLN A 51 -14.70 10.98 -3.38
N ILE A 52 -14.98 12.18 -2.87
CA ILE A 52 -13.96 13.10 -2.35
C ILE A 52 -13.18 12.43 -1.21
N ALA A 53 -13.87 11.80 -0.25
CA ALA A 53 -13.25 11.08 0.85
C ALA A 53 -12.36 9.92 0.36
N GLY A 54 -12.84 9.16 -0.63
CA GLY A 54 -12.09 8.07 -1.25
C GLY A 54 -10.77 8.54 -1.88
N TYR A 55 -10.80 9.66 -2.62
CA TYR A 55 -9.58 10.25 -3.16
C TYR A 55 -8.60 10.71 -2.06
N GLY A 56 -9.10 11.31 -0.98
CA GLY A 56 -8.26 11.71 0.16
C GLY A 56 -7.57 10.53 0.84
N ASN A 57 -8.32 9.44 1.09
CA ASN A 57 -7.76 8.21 1.65
C ASN A 57 -6.69 7.59 0.74
N MET A 58 -6.93 7.58 -0.58
CA MET A 58 -5.95 7.08 -1.54
C MET A 58 -4.68 7.93 -1.54
N GLU A 59 -4.79 9.26 -1.46
CA GLU A 59 -3.64 10.15 -1.38
C GLU A 59 -2.79 9.89 -0.13
N ILE A 60 -3.41 9.64 1.03
CA ILE A 60 -2.71 9.25 2.27
C ILE A 60 -1.92 7.95 2.06
N VAL A 61 -2.56 6.92 1.51
CA VAL A 61 -1.92 5.62 1.26
C VAL A 61 -0.76 5.77 0.29
N LEU A 62 -0.93 6.51 -0.80
CA LEU A 62 0.11 6.74 -1.79
C LEU A 62 1.28 7.53 -1.22
N ASN A 63 1.02 8.55 -0.40
CA ASN A 63 2.09 9.33 0.24
C ASN A 63 2.87 8.49 1.25
N LYS A 64 2.19 7.63 2.03
CA LYS A 64 2.86 6.67 2.91
C LYS A 64 3.75 5.72 2.12
N LYS A 65 3.23 5.13 1.04
CA LYS A 65 4.00 4.23 0.16
C LYS A 65 5.19 4.92 -0.49
N ARG A 66 5.02 6.17 -0.93
CA ARG A 66 6.12 6.98 -1.48
C ARG A 66 7.21 7.25 -0.44
N ALA A 67 6.83 7.56 0.80
CA ALA A 67 7.79 7.77 1.89
C ALA A 67 8.58 6.48 2.20
N GLU A 68 7.88 5.34 2.31
CA GLU A 68 8.50 4.02 2.49
C GLU A 68 9.51 3.71 1.37
N MET A 69 9.10 3.89 0.10
CA MET A 69 9.99 3.67 -1.05
C MET A 69 11.20 4.59 -1.06
N LYS A 70 11.00 5.88 -0.73
CA LYS A 70 12.10 6.85 -0.67
C LYS A 70 13.13 6.43 0.37
N THR A 71 12.70 6.03 1.56
CA THR A 71 13.62 5.50 2.58
C THR A 71 14.41 4.30 2.07
N SER A 72 13.77 3.38 1.34
CA SER A 72 14.48 2.25 0.73
C SER A 72 15.49 2.67 -0.34
N ILE A 73 15.17 3.68 -1.16
CA ILE A 73 16.08 4.21 -2.19
C ILE A 73 17.28 4.90 -1.54
N ASP A 74 17.03 5.77 -0.55
CA ASP A 74 18.08 6.50 0.16
C ASP A 74 19.08 5.49 0.80
N LEU A 75 18.58 4.39 1.37
CA LEU A 75 19.42 3.30 1.89
C LEU A 75 20.27 2.61 0.81
N ILE A 76 19.72 2.40 -0.39
CA ILE A 76 20.47 1.82 -1.52
C ILE A 76 21.57 2.78 -1.97
N ASP A 77 21.26 4.07 -2.08
CA ASP A 77 22.24 5.10 -2.45
C ASP A 77 23.37 5.19 -1.42
N ASP A 78 23.07 5.10 -0.13
CA ASP A 78 24.09 5.05 0.94
C ASP A 78 25.01 3.83 0.81
N ILE A 79 24.44 2.65 0.50
CA ILE A 79 25.22 1.43 0.24
C ILE A 79 26.15 1.63 -0.96
N LEU A 80 25.62 2.13 -2.08
CA LEU A 80 26.38 2.35 -3.30
C LEU A 80 27.51 3.37 -3.10
N ASN A 81 27.23 4.46 -2.37
CA ASN A 81 28.20 5.50 -2.07
C ASN A 81 29.30 5.03 -1.11
N SER A 82 28.96 4.17 -0.15
CA SER A 82 29.93 3.62 0.80
C SER A 82 30.89 2.60 0.16
N GLY A 83 30.53 2.05 -1.00
CA GLY A 83 31.29 1.01 -1.71
C GLY A 83 31.34 -0.35 -1.01
N ASN A 84 30.87 -0.45 0.24
CA ASN A 84 30.98 -1.62 1.10
C ASN A 84 29.64 -1.87 1.82
N LEU A 85 29.12 -3.09 1.80
CA LEU A 85 27.96 -3.45 2.62
C LEU A 85 28.36 -3.48 4.12
N SER A 86 27.69 -2.70 4.96
CA SER A 86 27.92 -2.73 6.42
C SER A 86 27.36 -4.02 7.05
N GLU A 87 27.90 -4.43 8.21
CA GLU A 87 27.36 -5.56 8.97
C GLU A 87 25.88 -5.35 9.36
N ALA A 88 25.48 -4.11 9.66
CA ALA A 88 24.09 -3.77 9.92
C ALA A 88 23.21 -4.04 8.70
N ASN A 89 23.71 -3.76 7.49
CA ASN A 89 22.99 -4.02 6.23
C ASN A 89 22.85 -5.54 5.99
N LEU A 90 23.87 -6.34 6.31
CA LEU A 90 23.81 -7.79 6.21
C LEU A 90 22.83 -8.42 7.21
N ARG A 91 22.77 -7.90 8.45
CA ARG A 91 21.79 -8.32 9.46
C ARG A 91 20.35 -8.00 9.08
N MET A 92 20.12 -7.06 8.17
CA MET A 92 18.78 -6.83 7.60
C MET A 92 18.38 -7.92 6.60
N LEU A 93 19.32 -8.62 5.99
CA LEU A 93 19.07 -9.70 5.02
C LEU A 93 18.92 -11.07 5.67
N GLN A 94 19.38 -11.22 6.91
CA GLN A 94 19.45 -12.50 7.62
C GLN A 94 18.55 -12.48 8.86
N GLU A 95 17.94 -13.62 9.15
CA GLU A 95 17.22 -13.93 10.38
C GLU A 95 17.91 -15.11 11.04
N ILE A 96 18.18 -15.03 12.35
CA ILE A 96 18.68 -16.17 13.13
C ILE A 96 17.57 -16.58 14.08
N ARG A 97 17.08 -17.80 13.94
CA ARG A 97 16.07 -18.42 14.80
C ARG A 97 16.80 -19.37 15.75
N VAL A 98 16.48 -19.29 17.04
CA VAL A 98 17.08 -20.14 18.07
C VAL A 98 15.94 -20.85 18.79
N ASN A 99 15.92 -22.17 18.69
CA ASN A 99 14.93 -23.04 19.33
C ASN A 99 15.63 -23.92 20.35
N GLU A 100 15.01 -24.14 21.51
CA GLU A 100 15.50 -25.10 22.51
C GLU A 100 14.70 -26.39 22.42
N ASN A 101 15.39 -27.49 22.17
CA ASN A 101 14.79 -28.81 22.03
C ASN A 101 14.47 -29.42 23.38
N SER A 102 13.62 -30.44 23.37
CA SER A 102 13.20 -31.18 24.56
C SER A 102 14.35 -31.93 25.27
N ASP A 103 15.49 -32.11 24.61
CA ASP A 103 16.73 -32.65 25.18
C ASP A 103 17.68 -31.58 25.74
N GLY A 104 17.27 -30.30 25.75
CA GLY A 104 18.04 -29.16 26.24
C GLY A 104 19.12 -28.67 25.27
N LYS A 105 19.13 -29.14 24.02
CA LYS A 105 20.03 -28.63 22.97
C LYS A 105 19.39 -27.45 22.24
N LEU A 106 20.23 -26.56 21.73
CA LEU A 106 19.79 -25.42 20.92
C LEU A 106 19.92 -25.77 19.43
N ASP A 107 18.82 -25.60 18.70
CA ASP A 107 18.80 -25.59 17.25
C ASP A 107 18.85 -24.14 16.77
N ILE A 108 19.89 -23.81 16.00
CA ILE A 108 20.11 -22.49 15.45
C ILE A 108 19.92 -22.56 13.95
N GLU A 109 18.90 -21.87 13.44
CA GLU A 109 18.62 -21.74 12.02
C GLU A 109 18.96 -20.34 11.55
N SER A 110 19.64 -20.23 10.41
CA SER A 110 19.99 -18.95 9.78
C SER A 110 19.29 -18.85 8.44
N CYS A 111 18.25 -18.01 8.35
CA CYS A 111 17.43 -17.82 7.16
C CYS A 111 17.72 -16.48 6.50
N MET A 112 17.55 -16.40 5.18
CA MET A 112 17.54 -15.13 4.48
C MET A 112 16.10 -14.57 4.46
N LYS A 113 15.93 -13.28 4.77
CA LYS A 113 14.63 -12.60 4.87
C LYS A 113 13.96 -12.28 3.52
N ALA A 114 14.59 -12.62 2.41
CA ALA A 114 14.05 -12.41 1.07
C ALA A 114 14.05 -13.72 0.28
N ALA A 115 13.11 -13.85 -0.66
CA ALA A 115 13.10 -14.93 -1.65
C ALA A 115 14.26 -14.72 -2.63
N PHE A 116 15.46 -15.08 -2.22
CA PHE A 116 16.60 -15.13 -3.12
C PHE A 116 16.43 -16.32 -4.07
N ARG A 117 16.78 -16.10 -5.34
CA ARG A 117 17.07 -17.25 -6.21
C ARG A 117 18.32 -17.88 -5.63
N THR A 118 18.21 -19.09 -5.12
CA THR A 118 19.37 -19.94 -4.90
C THR A 118 19.92 -20.25 -6.27
N HIS A 119 21.00 -19.57 -6.62
CA HIS A 119 21.81 -19.92 -7.79
C HIS A 119 22.99 -20.72 -7.26
N CYS A 120 23.24 -21.88 -7.86
CA CYS A 120 24.32 -22.76 -7.52
C CYS A 120 25.15 -22.93 -8.78
N ASP A 121 26.36 -22.39 -8.78
CA ASP A 121 27.32 -22.58 -9.87
C ASP A 121 28.35 -23.63 -9.46
N TRP A 122 28.62 -24.58 -10.35
CA TRP A 122 29.70 -25.54 -10.20
C TRP A 122 30.88 -25.09 -11.04
N TYR A 123 32.06 -25.01 -10.43
CA TYR A 123 33.29 -24.55 -11.08
C TYR A 123 34.30 -25.69 -11.25
N ASN A 124 35.12 -25.63 -12.30
CA ASN A 124 36.26 -26.52 -12.47
C ASN A 124 37.46 -26.06 -11.63
N GLU A 125 38.53 -26.85 -11.65
CA GLU A 125 39.78 -26.56 -10.94
C GLU A 125 40.45 -25.25 -11.39
N VAL A 126 40.04 -24.69 -12.53
CA VAL A 126 40.52 -23.43 -13.11
C VAL A 126 39.53 -22.27 -12.88
N MET A 127 38.51 -22.46 -12.03
CA MET A 127 37.44 -21.48 -11.74
C MET A 127 36.54 -21.11 -12.92
N GLU A 128 36.44 -21.95 -13.95
CA GLU A 128 35.44 -21.78 -15.00
C GLU A 128 34.12 -22.46 -14.61
N VAL A 129 32.99 -21.81 -14.89
CA VAL A 129 31.66 -22.35 -14.62
C VAL A 129 31.41 -23.56 -15.53
N ILE A 130 31.18 -24.73 -14.93
CA ILE A 130 30.83 -25.98 -15.61
C ILE A 130 29.32 -26.13 -15.72
N ASP A 131 28.58 -25.73 -14.69
CA ASP A 131 27.14 -25.89 -14.62
C ASP A 131 26.51 -24.83 -13.69
N SER A 132 25.23 -24.55 -13.86
CA SER A 132 24.47 -23.61 -13.03
C SER A 132 23.03 -24.06 -12.86
N ALA A 133 22.55 -24.09 -11.62
CA ALA A 133 21.16 -24.35 -11.28
C ALA A 133 20.57 -23.14 -10.57
N ALA A 134 19.34 -22.78 -10.91
CA ALA A 134 18.59 -21.74 -10.22
C ALA A 134 17.25 -22.30 -9.74
N GLU A 135 17.08 -22.38 -8.42
CA GLU A 135 15.81 -22.72 -7.81
C GLU A 135 15.31 -21.52 -7.01
N LEU A 136 14.03 -21.17 -7.17
CA LEU A 136 13.41 -20.14 -6.35
C LEU A 136 13.08 -20.78 -5.00
N MET A 137 13.84 -20.44 -3.96
CA MET A 137 13.41 -20.71 -2.59
C MET A 137 12.18 -19.83 -2.33
N VAL A 138 10.99 -20.39 -2.50
CA VAL A 138 9.78 -19.82 -1.90
C VAL A 138 9.98 -20.06 -0.41
N GLY A 139 10.36 -19.02 0.33
CA GLY A 139 10.32 -19.09 1.78
C GLY A 139 8.91 -19.50 2.16
N SER A 140 8.76 -20.68 2.77
CA SER A 140 7.53 -21.06 3.46
C SER A 140 7.29 -19.98 4.50
N ILE A 141 6.42 -19.02 4.19
CA ILE A 141 5.71 -18.29 5.21
C ILE A 141 4.80 -19.37 5.78
N ASP A 142 5.20 -19.94 6.90
CA ASP A 142 4.31 -20.75 7.71
C ASP A 142 3.17 -19.82 8.14
N ASP A 143 2.11 -19.80 7.34
CA ASP A 143 0.79 -19.32 7.71
C ASP A 143 0.21 -20.34 8.69
N GLU A 144 0.76 -20.43 9.91
CA GLU A 144 0.07 -21.10 11.00
C GLU A 144 0.52 -20.62 12.39
N THR A 145 -0.46 -20.02 13.07
CA THR A 145 -0.67 -19.94 14.53
C THR A 145 0.12 -18.94 15.39
N ALA A 146 -0.45 -17.74 15.57
CA ALA A 146 -1.13 -17.31 16.81
C ALA A 146 -1.86 -15.97 16.63
#